data_AF-A0A495K074-F1
#
_entry.id   AF-A0A495K074-F1
#
_cell.length_a   1.000
_cell.length_b   1.000
_cell.length_c   1.000
_cell.angle_alpha   90.00
_cell.angle_beta   90.00
_cell.angle_gamma   90.00
#
_symmetry.space_group_name_H-M   'P 1'
#
loop_
_entity.id
_entity.type
_entity.pdbx_description
1 polymer ?
#
loop_
_entity_poly.entity_id
_entity_poly.type
_entity_poly.pdbx_seq_one_letter_code
_entity_poly.pdbx_strand_id
1 'polypeptide(L)'
;MSDTSDRTDLTRRQFVGDLGLPEQDVELHVSYGADLDGNYVDWSISIVMCRGPVSEVRRLRQRRPRKVMERVRTLGGRLIRQQFNPEGGPPTVTELHIMSGEPAEPDELYDLQLRAVSEQWAKRIGPTPDPHQVAIFGYANVERPSSFHENYPGHINTVVAVENDTVDEAITDRLGHYFPDGAYIAAYFPDREWFGFRDVSRGASSSPTDDVERVRVASTLTIGMIVDSTTTTTDETWQIPDDWQN
;
A
#
# COMPACT_ATOMS: atom_id res chain seq x y z
N MET A 1 16.38 35.28 4.37
CA MET A 1 15.80 35.21 3.01
C MET A 1 14.73 34.17 3.08
N SER A 2 13.51 34.66 3.26
CA SER A 2 12.30 33.87 3.38
C SER A 2 11.80 33.60 1.97
N ASP A 3 11.70 32.33 1.60
CA ASP A 3 10.92 31.92 0.45
C ASP A 3 10.23 30.59 0.80
N THR A 4 9.34 30.68 1.78
CA THR A 4 8.22 29.75 1.96
C THR A 4 7.01 30.40 1.33
N SER A 5 7.05 30.55 0.00
CA SER A 5 5.85 30.83 -0.78
C SER A 5 5.00 29.56 -0.78
N ASP A 6 3.79 29.68 -0.25
CA ASP A 6 2.59 28.90 -0.54
C ASP A 6 2.80 27.71 -1.49
N ARG A 7 2.86 26.50 -0.95
CA ARG A 7 2.45 25.32 -1.70
C ARG A 7 1.07 24.94 -1.18
N THR A 8 0.07 25.29 -2.01
CA THR A 8 -1.17 24.59 -2.31
C THR A 8 -1.48 23.38 -1.42
N ASP A 9 -2.70 23.29 -0.88
CA ASP A 9 -3.19 22.15 -0.08
C ASP A 9 -2.88 20.80 -0.77
N LEU A 10 -1.75 20.17 -0.39
CA LEU A 10 -1.34 18.87 -0.90
C LEU A 10 -2.07 17.78 -0.12
N THR A 11 -2.88 16.98 -0.81
CA THR A 11 -3.47 15.79 -0.17
C THR A 11 -2.46 14.65 -0.21
N ARG A 12 -1.94 14.29 0.97
CA ARG A 12 -0.98 13.19 1.16
C ARG A 12 -1.71 11.87 1.27
N ARG A 13 -1.43 10.93 0.36
CA ARG A 13 -1.99 9.58 0.36
C ARG A 13 -0.90 8.53 0.52
N GLN A 14 -1.30 7.37 1.02
CA GLN A 14 -0.43 6.25 1.31
C GLN A 14 -1.15 4.93 1.15
N PHE A 15 -0.44 3.93 0.62
CA PHE A 15 -0.90 2.55 0.68
C PHE A 15 0.24 1.58 0.96
N VAL A 16 -0.10 0.47 1.61
CA VAL A 16 0.85 -0.57 1.98
C VAL A 16 0.23 -1.95 1.79
N GLY A 17 1.01 -2.91 1.32
CA GLY A 17 0.59 -4.31 1.21
C GLY A 17 1.78 -5.25 1.13
N ASP A 18 1.50 -6.54 1.26
CA ASP A 18 2.51 -7.58 1.10
C ASP A 18 2.93 -7.71 -0.37
N LEU A 19 4.16 -8.16 -0.59
CA LEU A 19 4.71 -8.45 -1.91
C LEU A 19 4.80 -9.94 -2.23
N GLY A 20 4.39 -10.84 -1.32
CA GLY A 20 4.12 -12.24 -1.63
C GLY A 20 5.36 -13.11 -1.80
N LEU A 21 6.42 -12.91 -0.99
CA LEU A 21 7.59 -13.79 -1.01
C LEU A 21 7.48 -14.88 0.08
N PRO A 22 7.40 -16.18 -0.28
CA PRO A 22 7.13 -17.26 0.68
C PRO A 22 8.13 -17.39 1.84
N GLU A 23 9.37 -16.94 1.62
CA GLU A 23 10.45 -17.03 2.61
C GLU A 23 10.79 -15.68 3.27
N GLN A 24 10.19 -14.58 2.81
CA GLN A 24 10.50 -13.24 3.26
C GLN A 24 9.21 -12.41 3.34
N ASP A 25 8.80 -12.05 4.54
CA ASP A 25 7.72 -11.09 4.74
C ASP A 25 8.21 -9.70 4.30
N VAL A 26 7.84 -9.27 3.09
CA VAL A 26 8.25 -7.99 2.52
C VAL A 26 7.02 -7.22 2.10
N GLU A 27 6.95 -5.95 2.51
CA GLU A 27 5.87 -5.04 2.19
C GLU A 27 6.34 -3.99 1.17
N LEU A 28 5.45 -3.61 0.27
CA LEU A 28 5.57 -2.38 -0.52
C LEU A 28 4.84 -1.27 0.24
N HIS A 29 5.50 -0.16 0.49
CA HIS A 29 4.89 1.04 1.04
C HIS A 29 5.05 2.20 0.06
N VAL A 30 3.93 2.75 -0.37
CA VAL A 30 3.86 3.90 -1.27
C VAL A 30 3.26 5.08 -0.54
N SER A 31 3.83 6.26 -0.77
CA SER A 31 3.26 7.55 -0.36
C SER A 31 3.40 8.54 -1.50
N TYR A 32 2.38 9.37 -1.71
CA TYR A 32 2.41 10.42 -2.71
C TYR A 32 1.59 11.63 -2.26
N GLY A 33 1.97 12.80 -2.73
CA GLY A 33 1.22 14.04 -2.58
C GLY A 33 0.71 14.48 -3.95
N ALA A 34 -0.58 14.75 -4.05
CA ALA A 34 -1.21 15.25 -5.27
C ALA A 34 -1.66 16.71 -5.11
N ASP A 35 -1.65 17.46 -6.21
CA ASP A 35 -2.27 18.78 -6.29
C ASP A 35 -3.80 18.68 -6.48
N LEU A 36 -4.46 19.84 -6.65
CA LEU A 36 -5.92 19.93 -6.81
C LEU A 36 -6.41 19.30 -8.12
N ASP A 37 -5.56 19.20 -9.13
CA ASP A 37 -5.87 18.61 -10.43
C ASP A 37 -5.58 17.09 -10.44
N GLY A 38 -5.06 16.56 -9.33
CA GLY A 38 -4.73 15.14 -9.16
C GLY A 38 -3.35 14.73 -9.65
N ASN A 39 -2.52 15.69 -10.10
CA ASN A 39 -1.17 15.39 -10.55
C ASN A 39 -0.25 15.15 -9.36
N TYR A 40 0.65 14.18 -9.46
CA TYR A 40 1.59 13.89 -8.40
C TYR A 40 2.67 14.96 -8.35
N VAL A 41 2.88 15.49 -7.16
CA VAL A 41 3.84 16.55 -6.87
C VAL A 41 5.09 15.99 -6.19
N ASP A 42 4.90 15.01 -5.31
CA ASP A 42 5.97 14.19 -4.75
C ASP A 42 5.49 12.78 -4.44
N TRP A 43 6.44 11.83 -4.35
CA TRP A 43 6.14 10.45 -3.99
C TRP A 43 7.37 9.71 -3.46
N SER A 44 7.11 8.60 -2.79
CA SER A 44 8.11 7.63 -2.37
C SER A 44 7.56 6.21 -2.46
N ILE A 45 8.39 5.30 -2.98
CA ILE A 45 8.16 3.86 -3.00
C ILE A 45 9.23 3.22 -2.12
N SER A 46 8.82 2.48 -1.09
CA SER A 46 9.70 1.82 -0.13
C SER A 46 9.46 0.31 -0.12
N ILE A 47 10.55 -0.46 -0.09
CA ILE A 47 10.53 -1.90 0.15
C ILE A 47 10.90 -2.12 1.63
N VAL A 48 10.01 -2.76 2.37
CA VAL A 48 10.13 -2.92 3.83
C VAL A 48 10.16 -4.39 4.19
N MET A 49 11.21 -4.82 4.88
CA MET A 49 11.31 -6.18 5.43
C MET A 49 10.63 -6.23 6.80
N CYS A 50 9.72 -7.19 6.98
CA CYS A 50 9.17 -7.58 8.26
C CYS A 50 9.97 -8.74 8.85
N ARG A 51 10.15 -8.77 10.18
CA ARG A 51 10.86 -9.85 10.87
C ARG A 51 9.93 -10.62 11.80
N GLY A 52 10.08 -11.94 11.78
CA GLY A 52 9.32 -12.86 12.64
C GLY A 52 7.95 -13.20 12.05
N PRO A 53 7.34 -14.34 12.45
CA PRO A 53 6.09 -14.79 11.87
C PRO A 53 4.90 -13.97 12.39
N VAL A 54 3.87 -13.81 11.55
CA VAL A 54 2.59 -13.15 11.91
C VAL A 54 1.99 -13.74 13.20
N SER A 55 2.13 -15.04 13.43
CA SER A 55 1.61 -15.73 14.62
C SER A 55 2.15 -15.16 15.95
N GLU A 56 3.32 -14.52 15.94
CA GLU A 56 3.86 -13.85 17.12
C GLU A 56 3.14 -12.56 17.47
N VAL A 57 2.53 -11.87 16.50
CA VAL A 57 1.76 -10.64 16.75
C VAL A 57 0.64 -10.92 17.73
N ARG A 58 -0.10 -12.00 17.49
CA ARG A 58 -1.18 -12.43 18.38
C ARG A 58 -0.66 -12.89 19.74
N ARG A 59 0.38 -13.74 19.74
CA ARG A 59 0.92 -14.35 20.96
C ARG A 59 1.50 -13.31 21.92
N LEU A 60 2.28 -12.37 21.37
CA LEU A 60 3.04 -11.39 22.15
C LEU A 60 2.34 -10.04 22.25
N ARG A 61 1.25 -9.82 21.49
CA ARG A 61 0.59 -8.51 21.33
C ARG A 61 1.57 -7.40 20.93
N GLN A 62 2.54 -7.77 20.10
CA GLN A 62 3.59 -6.88 19.62
C GLN A 62 3.60 -6.90 18.10
N ARG A 63 3.72 -5.73 17.48
CA ARG A 63 3.82 -5.61 16.01
C ARG A 63 5.15 -6.19 15.53
N ARG A 64 5.18 -6.72 14.32
CA ARG A 64 6.42 -7.20 13.72
C ARG A 64 7.41 -6.05 13.56
N PRO A 65 8.70 -6.23 13.92
CA PRO A 65 9.75 -5.29 13.59
C PRO A 65 9.83 -5.12 12.06
N ARG A 66 9.91 -3.87 11.61
CA ARG A 66 10.01 -3.48 10.22
C ARG A 66 11.32 -2.75 9.96
N LYS A 67 11.94 -3.03 8.82
CA LYS A 67 13.16 -2.35 8.36
C LYS A 67 13.05 -2.02 6.89
N VAL A 68 13.13 -0.73 6.57
CA VAL A 68 13.23 -0.27 5.17
C VAL A 68 14.53 -0.82 4.58
N MET A 69 14.43 -1.50 3.44
CA MET A 69 15.56 -2.04 2.68
C MET A 69 15.97 -1.07 1.57
N GLU A 70 14.97 -0.54 0.87
CA GLU A 70 15.15 0.39 -0.24
C GLU A 70 14.05 1.43 -0.21
N ARG A 71 14.38 2.65 -0.60
CA ARG A 71 13.43 3.73 -0.85
C ARG A 71 13.83 4.49 -2.10
N VAL A 72 12.92 4.66 -3.03
CA VAL A 72 13.04 5.61 -4.14
C VAL A 72 12.05 6.74 -3.92
N ARG A 73 12.46 7.99 -4.10
CA ARG A 73 11.59 9.15 -3.91
C ARG A 73 11.96 10.33 -4.80
N THR A 74 11.00 11.21 -5.03
CA THR A 74 11.26 12.54 -5.58
C THR A 74 11.70 13.50 -4.47
N LEU A 75 12.78 14.26 -4.72
CA LEU A 75 13.30 15.28 -3.80
C LEU A 75 13.89 16.43 -4.59
N GLY A 76 13.26 17.61 -4.52
CA GLY A 76 13.74 18.81 -5.23
C GLY A 76 13.84 18.62 -6.75
N GLY A 77 12.87 17.94 -7.36
CA GLY A 77 12.84 17.65 -8.79
C GLY A 77 13.79 16.53 -9.24
N ARG A 78 14.38 15.79 -8.31
CA ARG A 78 15.32 14.69 -8.60
C ARG A 78 14.80 13.38 -8.07
N LEU A 79 15.19 12.28 -8.71
CA LEU A 79 14.96 10.93 -8.19
C LEU A 79 16.13 10.48 -7.33
N ILE A 80 15.83 10.14 -6.07
CA ILE A 80 16.82 9.68 -5.10
C ILE A 80 16.48 8.25 -4.70
N ARG A 81 17.41 7.33 -4.95
CA ARG A 81 17.40 5.97 -4.39
C ARG A 81 18.23 5.92 -3.11
N GLN A 82 17.68 5.35 -2.06
CA GLN A 82 18.34 5.09 -0.79
C GLN A 82 18.28 3.60 -0.50
N GLN A 83 19.43 2.96 -0.35
CA GLN A 83 19.54 1.54 0.02
C GLN A 83 20.09 1.42 1.43
N PHE A 84 19.39 0.69 2.28
CA PHE A 84 19.67 0.59 3.71
C PHE A 84 20.39 -0.72 4.02
N ASN A 85 21.50 -0.62 4.76
CA ASN A 85 22.27 -1.79 5.15
C ASN A 85 21.51 -2.62 6.22
N PRO A 86 21.27 -3.93 6.00
CA PRO A 86 20.70 -4.84 6.99
C PRO A 86 21.46 -4.90 8.33
N GLU A 87 22.76 -4.65 8.33
CA GLU A 87 23.64 -4.67 9.51
C GLU A 87 23.66 -3.33 10.28
N GLY A 88 23.11 -2.26 9.68
CA GLY A 88 23.12 -0.90 10.24
C GLY A 88 24.11 0.03 9.55
N GLY A 89 24.12 1.30 9.96
CA GLY A 89 24.90 2.37 9.31
C GLY A 89 24.08 3.26 8.37
N PRO A 90 24.70 4.31 7.80
CA PRO A 90 24.01 5.23 6.89
C PRO A 90 23.59 4.52 5.59
N PRO A 91 22.46 4.92 4.98
CA PRO A 91 22.05 4.37 3.69
C PRO A 91 23.00 4.82 2.57
N THR A 92 23.19 3.95 1.58
CA THR A 92 23.77 4.34 0.29
C THR A 92 22.76 5.20 -0.45
N VAL A 93 23.15 6.40 -0.86
CA VAL A 93 22.28 7.35 -1.57
C VAL A 93 22.79 7.52 -2.99
N THR A 94 21.91 7.28 -3.96
CA THR A 94 22.19 7.38 -5.39
C THR A 94 21.16 8.30 -6.04
N GLU A 95 21.60 9.35 -6.73
CA GLU A 95 20.74 10.15 -7.59
C GLU A 95 20.54 9.41 -8.92
N LEU A 96 19.30 9.03 -9.20
CA LEU A 96 18.93 8.38 -10.46
C LEU A 96 18.83 9.47 -11.53
N HIS A 97 19.63 9.33 -12.58
CA HIS A 97 19.57 10.24 -13.72
C HIS A 97 18.41 9.83 -14.63
N ILE A 98 17.54 10.79 -14.92
CA ILE A 98 16.49 10.67 -15.93
C ILE A 98 17.19 10.82 -17.30
N MET A 99 17.13 9.79 -18.12
CA MET A 99 17.78 9.78 -19.44
C MET A 99 17.04 10.68 -20.43
N SER A 100 17.72 11.12 -21.50
CA SER A 100 17.06 11.87 -22.58
C SER A 100 15.96 11.03 -23.23
N GLY A 101 14.71 11.49 -23.17
CA GLY A 101 13.54 10.77 -23.66
C GLY A 101 12.82 9.94 -22.60
N GLU A 102 13.34 9.90 -21.37
CA GLU A 102 12.58 9.42 -20.22
C GLU A 102 11.59 10.48 -19.72
N PRO A 103 10.53 10.05 -19.04
CA PRO A 103 9.52 10.94 -18.51
C PRO A 103 10.12 11.95 -17.53
N ALA A 104 9.70 13.22 -17.61
CA ALA A 104 10.21 14.28 -16.74
C ALA A 104 9.24 14.65 -15.62
N GLU A 105 7.97 14.29 -15.77
CA GLU A 105 6.92 14.61 -14.80
C GLU A 105 6.91 13.60 -13.64
N PRO A 106 6.63 14.03 -12.40
CA PRO A 106 6.65 13.14 -11.24
C PRO A 106 5.68 11.96 -11.38
N ASP A 107 4.53 12.18 -12.02
CA ASP A 107 3.53 11.17 -12.35
C ASP A 107 4.11 10.01 -13.18
N GLU A 108 4.72 10.34 -14.31
CA GLU A 108 5.25 9.35 -15.22
C GLU A 108 6.47 8.62 -14.62
N LEU A 109 7.27 9.33 -13.80
CA LEU A 109 8.37 8.75 -13.05
C LEU A 109 7.89 7.78 -11.96
N TYR A 110 6.76 8.08 -11.32
CA TYR A 110 6.11 7.17 -10.37
C TYR A 110 5.70 5.89 -11.10
N ASP A 111 4.98 6.01 -12.21
CA ASP A 111 4.47 4.88 -12.98
C ASP A 111 5.63 4.01 -13.50
N LEU A 112 6.69 4.63 -14.02
CA LEU A 112 7.91 3.95 -14.46
C LEU A 112 8.58 3.19 -13.30
N GLN A 113 8.74 3.82 -12.15
CA GLN A 113 9.41 3.21 -11.01
C GLN A 113 8.58 2.09 -10.38
N LEU A 114 7.26 2.26 -10.29
CA LEU A 114 6.35 1.25 -9.78
C LEU A 114 6.34 0.01 -10.69
N ARG A 115 6.28 0.22 -12.02
CA ARG A 115 6.43 -0.85 -13.01
C ARG A 115 7.76 -1.58 -12.87
N ALA A 116 8.87 -0.85 -12.74
CA ALA A 116 10.19 -1.46 -12.56
C ALA A 116 10.27 -2.32 -11.29
N VAL A 117 9.65 -1.89 -10.19
CA VAL A 117 9.55 -2.69 -8.96
C VAL A 117 8.71 -3.95 -9.20
N SER A 118 7.54 -3.81 -9.84
CA SER A 118 6.67 -4.96 -10.17
C SER A 118 7.39 -6.01 -11.02
N GLU A 119 8.05 -5.59 -12.11
CA GLU A 119 8.82 -6.49 -12.98
C GLU A 119 10.00 -7.14 -12.25
N GLN A 120 10.67 -6.40 -11.36
CA GLN A 120 11.76 -6.95 -10.55
C GLN A 120 11.24 -8.02 -9.59
N TRP A 121 10.07 -7.81 -8.99
CA TRP A 121 9.49 -8.73 -8.02
C TRP A 121 8.88 -9.97 -8.68
N ALA A 122 8.24 -9.81 -9.84
CA ALA A 122 7.70 -10.93 -10.62
C ALA A 122 8.80 -11.95 -10.96
N LYS A 123 10.01 -11.46 -11.29
CA LYS A 123 11.19 -12.30 -11.53
C LYS A 123 11.66 -13.10 -10.31
N ARG A 124 11.33 -12.67 -9.08
CA ARG A 124 11.71 -13.35 -7.83
C ARG A 124 10.72 -14.43 -7.42
N ILE A 125 9.43 -14.23 -7.68
CA ILE A 125 8.35 -15.15 -7.27
C ILE A 125 8.29 -16.35 -8.21
N GLY A 126 8.52 -16.14 -9.52
CA GLY A 126 8.51 -17.21 -10.52
C GLY A 126 7.28 -17.15 -11.44
N PRO A 127 6.90 -18.26 -12.08
CA PRO A 127 5.92 -18.27 -13.17
C PRO A 127 4.45 -18.14 -12.72
N THR A 128 4.16 -18.30 -11.43
CA THR A 128 2.82 -18.16 -10.88
C THR A 128 2.81 -16.89 -10.03
N PRO A 129 2.06 -15.84 -10.44
CA PRO A 129 1.96 -14.61 -9.66
C PRO A 129 1.42 -14.88 -8.26
N ASP A 130 2.04 -14.27 -7.25
CA ASP A 130 1.49 -14.31 -5.90
C ASP A 130 0.28 -13.38 -5.81
N PRO A 131 -0.86 -13.80 -5.20
CA PRO A 131 -2.04 -12.96 -5.06
C PRO A 131 -1.78 -11.60 -4.41
N HIS A 132 -0.83 -11.49 -3.48
CA HIS A 132 -0.47 -10.21 -2.86
C HIS A 132 0.22 -9.28 -3.84
N GLN A 133 1.06 -9.82 -4.73
CA GLN A 133 1.69 -9.03 -5.78
C GLN A 133 0.62 -8.45 -6.72
N VAL A 134 -0.32 -9.28 -7.14
CA VAL A 134 -1.45 -8.84 -7.99
C VAL A 134 -2.28 -7.79 -7.24
N ALA A 135 -2.56 -8.00 -5.97
CA ALA A 135 -3.32 -7.06 -5.15
C ALA A 135 -2.63 -5.70 -5.03
N ILE A 136 -1.35 -5.64 -4.64
CA ILE A 136 -0.68 -4.37 -4.34
C ILE A 136 -0.44 -3.52 -5.60
N PHE A 137 -0.05 -4.14 -6.71
CA PHE A 137 0.13 -3.42 -7.98
C PHE A 137 -1.19 -3.16 -8.69
N GLY A 138 -2.17 -4.06 -8.57
CA GLY A 138 -3.53 -3.84 -9.06
C GLY A 138 -4.21 -2.67 -8.33
N TYR A 139 -4.05 -2.58 -7.01
CA TYR A 139 -4.57 -1.44 -6.24
C TYR A 139 -3.93 -0.12 -6.68
N ALA A 140 -2.61 -0.10 -6.87
CA ALA A 140 -1.92 1.10 -7.33
C ALA A 140 -2.45 1.60 -8.69
N ASN A 141 -2.91 0.70 -9.56
CA ASN A 141 -3.58 1.07 -10.82
C ASN A 141 -5.03 1.53 -10.60
N VAL A 142 -5.77 0.88 -9.69
CA VAL A 142 -7.16 1.24 -9.35
C VAL A 142 -7.24 2.63 -8.71
N GLU A 143 -6.31 2.95 -7.82
CA GLU A 143 -6.30 4.25 -7.13
C GLU A 143 -5.68 5.39 -7.93
N ARG A 144 -4.99 5.08 -9.05
CA ARG A 144 -4.29 6.06 -9.88
C ARG A 144 -5.18 7.15 -10.50
N PRO A 145 -6.37 6.85 -11.07
CA PRO A 145 -7.19 7.84 -11.76
C PRO A 145 -7.84 8.82 -10.77
N SER A 146 -7.97 10.09 -11.15
CA SER A 146 -8.61 11.12 -10.31
C SER A 146 -10.04 10.74 -9.89
N SER A 147 -10.77 10.03 -10.76
CA SER A 147 -12.13 9.56 -10.50
C SER A 147 -12.22 8.62 -9.29
N PHE A 148 -11.17 7.85 -8.98
CA PHE A 148 -11.15 7.05 -7.75
C PHE A 148 -11.20 7.96 -6.51
N HIS A 149 -10.39 9.02 -6.50
CA HIS A 149 -10.34 9.97 -5.39
C HIS A 149 -11.59 10.85 -5.28
N GLU A 150 -12.23 11.17 -6.40
CA GLU A 150 -13.52 11.89 -6.42
C GLU A 150 -14.64 11.05 -5.81
N ASN A 151 -14.68 9.76 -6.15
CA ASN A 151 -15.69 8.83 -5.62
C ASN A 151 -15.40 8.42 -4.17
N TYR A 152 -14.12 8.42 -3.77
CA TYR A 152 -13.71 8.03 -2.43
C TYR A 152 -12.71 9.02 -1.81
N PRO A 153 -13.15 10.24 -1.47
CA PRO A 153 -12.27 11.29 -0.97
C PRO A 153 -11.62 10.96 0.39
N GLY A 154 -12.21 10.02 1.15
CA GLY A 154 -11.68 9.52 2.42
C GLY A 154 -10.59 8.44 2.29
N HIS A 155 -10.38 7.86 1.09
CA HIS A 155 -9.34 6.85 0.82
C HIS A 155 -7.95 7.51 0.77
N ILE A 156 -7.44 7.88 1.95
CA ILE A 156 -6.15 8.57 2.12
C ILE A 156 -5.07 7.59 2.54
N ASN A 157 -5.38 6.71 3.49
CA ASN A 157 -4.50 5.65 3.94
C ASN A 157 -5.16 4.31 3.64
N THR A 158 -4.44 3.40 3.00
CA THR A 158 -4.98 2.10 2.60
C THR A 158 -4.04 0.96 2.94
N VAL A 159 -4.56 -0.08 3.59
CA VAL A 159 -3.92 -1.39 3.65
C VAL A 159 -4.50 -2.25 2.53
N VAL A 160 -3.64 -2.67 1.61
CA VAL A 160 -3.98 -3.64 0.58
C VAL A 160 -3.75 -5.04 1.14
N ALA A 161 -4.74 -5.88 0.98
CA ALA A 161 -4.78 -7.25 1.50
C ALA A 161 -5.41 -8.17 0.46
N VAL A 162 -5.17 -9.47 0.58
CA VAL A 162 -5.93 -10.49 -0.16
C VAL A 162 -7.04 -11.07 0.70
N GLU A 163 -8.06 -11.65 0.08
CA GLU A 163 -9.24 -12.16 0.78
C GLU A 163 -8.92 -13.18 1.88
N ASN A 164 -7.82 -13.93 1.72
CA ASN A 164 -7.38 -14.97 2.65
C ASN A 164 -6.46 -14.45 3.77
N ASP A 165 -6.07 -13.18 3.72
CA ASP A 165 -5.28 -12.57 4.78
C ASP A 165 -6.01 -12.64 6.10
N THR A 166 -5.27 -12.92 7.16
CA THR A 166 -5.85 -12.90 8.50
C THR A 166 -6.02 -11.47 8.98
N VAL A 167 -7.01 -11.26 9.85
CA VAL A 167 -7.21 -9.97 10.51
C VAL A 167 -6.00 -9.55 11.36
N ASP A 168 -5.31 -10.52 11.95
CA ASP A 168 -4.10 -10.24 12.72
C ASP A 168 -2.98 -9.66 11.85
N GLU A 169 -2.89 -10.12 10.59
CA GLU A 169 -1.91 -9.61 9.64
C GLU A 169 -2.26 -8.20 9.15
N ALA A 170 -3.42 -8.04 8.51
CA ALA A 170 -3.74 -6.80 7.84
C ALA A 170 -4.18 -5.70 8.82
N ILE A 171 -4.92 -6.03 9.89
CA ILE A 171 -5.46 -5.03 10.84
C ILE A 171 -4.54 -4.87 12.05
N THR A 172 -4.30 -5.95 12.80
CA THR A 172 -3.57 -5.84 14.08
C THR A 172 -2.10 -5.44 13.85
N ASP A 173 -1.43 -6.06 12.89
CA ASP A 173 -0.04 -5.77 12.56
C ASP A 173 0.10 -4.57 11.61
N ARG A 174 -0.35 -4.70 10.35
CA ARG A 174 -0.05 -3.72 9.29
C ARG A 174 -0.77 -2.39 9.46
N LEU A 175 -2.10 -2.38 9.52
CA LEU A 175 -2.88 -1.16 9.77
C LEU A 175 -2.48 -0.52 11.10
N GLY A 176 -2.40 -1.32 12.16
CA GLY A 176 -1.95 -0.85 13.46
C GLY A 176 -0.59 -0.13 13.37
N HIS A 177 0.37 -0.71 12.65
CA HIS A 177 1.72 -0.15 12.49
C HIS A 177 1.73 1.18 11.74
N TYR A 178 1.18 1.21 10.54
CA TYR A 178 1.32 2.36 9.64
C TYR A 178 0.27 3.44 9.87
N PHE A 179 -0.96 3.05 10.27
CA PHE A 179 -2.13 3.92 10.30
C PHE A 179 -2.89 3.78 11.63
N PRO A 180 -2.28 4.16 12.76
CA PRO A 180 -2.86 3.97 14.09
C PRO A 180 -4.19 4.71 14.33
N ASP A 181 -4.47 5.74 13.53
CA ASP A 181 -5.69 6.55 13.61
C ASP A 181 -6.82 6.04 12.71
N GLY A 182 -6.51 5.17 11.75
CA GLY A 182 -7.47 4.68 10.77
C GLY A 182 -6.91 4.62 9.36
N ALA A 183 -7.42 3.65 8.61
CA ALA A 183 -7.20 3.46 7.19
C ALA A 183 -8.36 2.67 6.62
N TYR A 184 -8.44 2.67 5.31
CA TYR A 184 -9.23 1.71 4.58
C TYR A 184 -8.47 0.40 4.39
N ILE A 185 -9.22 -0.66 4.17
CA ILE A 185 -8.72 -1.93 3.67
C ILE A 185 -9.22 -2.09 2.24
N ALA A 186 -8.30 -2.31 1.31
CA ALA A 186 -8.60 -2.74 -0.05
C ALA A 186 -8.33 -4.25 -0.15
N ALA A 187 -9.39 -5.05 -0.12
CA ALA A 187 -9.31 -6.50 -0.15
C ALA A 187 -9.45 -7.01 -1.58
N TYR A 188 -8.39 -7.62 -2.11
CA TYR A 188 -8.41 -8.28 -3.41
C TYR A 188 -9.00 -9.68 -3.30
N PHE A 189 -9.97 -10.01 -4.16
CA PHE A 189 -10.51 -11.35 -4.30
C PHE A 189 -10.05 -11.94 -5.65
N PRO A 190 -9.02 -12.81 -5.66
CA PRO A 190 -8.44 -13.35 -6.88
C PRO A 190 -9.47 -14.04 -7.80
N ASP A 191 -10.41 -14.79 -7.23
CA ASP A 191 -11.42 -15.54 -8.00
C ASP A 191 -12.38 -14.63 -8.80
N ARG A 192 -12.49 -13.35 -8.42
CA ARG A 192 -13.40 -12.36 -9.04
C ARG A 192 -12.67 -11.19 -9.68
N GLU A 193 -11.35 -11.12 -9.52
CA GLU A 193 -10.48 -10.05 -10.02
C GLU A 193 -10.97 -8.62 -9.66
N TRP A 194 -11.42 -8.45 -8.42
CA TRP A 194 -11.96 -7.19 -7.92
C TRP A 194 -11.44 -6.87 -6.51
N PHE A 195 -11.58 -5.61 -6.13
CA PHE A 195 -11.39 -5.11 -4.78
C PHE A 195 -12.71 -4.82 -4.11
N GLY A 196 -12.85 -5.22 -2.86
CA GLY A 196 -13.83 -4.64 -1.93
C GLY A 196 -13.14 -3.70 -0.94
N PHE A 197 -13.82 -2.62 -0.56
CA PHE A 197 -13.26 -1.59 0.30
C PHE A 197 -13.96 -1.56 1.66
N ARG A 198 -13.20 -1.30 2.73
CA ARG A 198 -13.76 -1.16 4.09
C ARG A 198 -13.03 -0.08 4.86
N ASP A 199 -13.76 0.93 5.34
CA ASP A 199 -13.22 1.92 6.28
C ASP A 199 -13.07 1.29 7.68
N VAL A 200 -11.87 1.38 8.25
CA VAL A 200 -11.54 0.89 9.61
C VAL A 200 -11.05 2.04 10.50
N SER A 201 -11.45 3.27 10.18
CA SER A 201 -11.07 4.47 10.93
C SER A 201 -11.83 4.64 12.25
N ARG A 202 -11.18 5.29 13.23
CA ARG A 202 -11.79 5.58 14.54
C ARG A 202 -12.91 6.61 14.38
N GLY A 203 -14.16 6.13 14.32
CA GLY A 203 -15.34 6.99 14.23
C GLY A 203 -16.22 6.75 13.01
N ALA A 204 -15.87 5.82 12.11
CA ALA A 204 -16.81 5.27 11.16
C ALA A 204 -18.05 4.75 11.94
N SER A 205 -19.25 5.11 11.50
CA SER A 205 -20.53 5.01 12.23
C SER A 205 -21.02 3.57 12.55
N SER A 206 -20.14 2.58 12.45
CA SER A 206 -20.23 1.27 13.08
C SER A 206 -19.06 1.17 14.05
N SER A 207 -19.30 1.31 15.36
CA SER A 207 -18.27 1.27 16.40
C SER A 207 -17.16 0.28 16.05
N PRO A 208 -15.94 0.75 15.69
CA PRO A 208 -14.82 -0.13 15.43
C PRO A 208 -14.54 -0.96 16.67
N THR A 209 -14.88 -0.49 17.86
CA THR A 209 -14.71 -1.25 19.10
C THR A 209 -15.62 -2.46 19.23
N ASP A 210 -16.85 -2.47 18.70
CA ASP A 210 -17.73 -3.64 18.75
C ASP A 210 -17.35 -4.70 17.71
N ASP A 211 -16.92 -4.26 16.52
CA ASP A 211 -16.38 -5.15 15.50
C ASP A 211 -14.94 -5.59 15.84
N VAL A 212 -14.10 -4.74 16.45
CA VAL A 212 -12.76 -5.10 16.94
C VAL A 212 -12.84 -6.00 18.19
N GLU A 213 -13.85 -5.86 19.06
CA GLU A 213 -14.13 -6.84 20.13
C GLU A 213 -14.70 -8.15 19.59
N ARG A 214 -15.52 -8.14 18.54
CA ARG A 214 -15.93 -9.37 17.84
C ARG A 214 -14.78 -10.02 17.06
N VAL A 215 -13.90 -9.23 16.45
CA VAL A 215 -12.66 -9.63 15.78
C VAL A 215 -11.67 -10.25 16.76
N ARG A 216 -11.65 -9.82 18.02
CA ARG A 216 -10.81 -10.43 19.07
C ARG A 216 -11.22 -11.86 19.44
N VAL A 217 -12.41 -12.33 19.04
CA VAL A 217 -12.97 -13.62 19.48
C VAL A 217 -12.78 -14.77 18.48
N ALA A 218 -12.38 -14.54 17.22
CA ALA A 218 -12.20 -15.65 16.26
C ALA A 218 -10.87 -15.58 15.50
N SER A 219 -9.99 -16.55 15.77
CA SER A 219 -8.68 -16.75 15.11
C SER A 219 -8.73 -17.31 13.69
N THR A 220 -9.85 -17.09 13.01
CA THR A 220 -10.17 -17.68 11.70
C THR A 220 -10.86 -16.68 10.77
N LEU A 221 -11.00 -15.42 11.19
CA LEU A 221 -11.56 -14.39 10.32
C LEU A 221 -10.49 -13.98 9.31
N THR A 222 -10.87 -14.03 8.04
CA THR A 222 -10.09 -13.48 6.95
C THR A 222 -10.58 -12.09 6.59
N ILE A 223 -9.77 -11.33 5.87
CA ILE A 223 -10.14 -10.01 5.38
C ILE A 223 -11.32 -10.08 4.41
N GLY A 224 -11.38 -11.10 3.55
CA GLY A 224 -12.53 -11.35 2.68
C GLY A 224 -13.84 -11.46 3.47
N MET A 225 -13.84 -12.17 4.60
CA MET A 225 -15.02 -12.29 5.46
C MET A 225 -15.45 -10.95 6.08
N ILE A 226 -14.50 -10.10 6.48
CA ILE A 226 -14.83 -8.76 7.02
C ILE A 226 -15.46 -7.91 5.93
N VAL A 227 -14.84 -7.87 4.75
CA VAL A 227 -15.33 -7.06 3.63
C VAL A 227 -16.71 -7.56 3.18
N ASP A 228 -16.85 -8.85 2.88
CA ASP A 228 -18.11 -9.48 2.44
C ASP A 228 -19.26 -9.33 3.44
N SER A 229 -18.97 -9.25 4.75
CA SER A 229 -20.03 -9.07 5.77
C SER A 229 -20.70 -7.69 5.71
N THR A 230 -20.12 -6.76 4.95
CA THR A 230 -20.51 -5.34 4.93
C THR A 230 -20.71 -4.76 3.53
N THR A 231 -20.08 -5.32 2.50
CA THR A 231 -20.27 -4.90 1.11
C THR A 231 -21.57 -5.46 0.54
N THR A 232 -22.62 -4.65 0.51
CA THR A 232 -23.67 -4.82 -0.52
C THR A 232 -23.04 -4.48 -1.87
N THR A 233 -23.06 -5.43 -2.80
CA THR A 233 -22.21 -5.59 -4.01
C THR A 233 -22.23 -4.44 -5.04
N THR A 234 -22.72 -3.24 -4.75
CA THR A 234 -22.83 -2.14 -5.72
C THR A 234 -22.08 -0.85 -5.37
N ASP A 235 -21.77 -0.57 -4.10
CA ASP A 235 -21.35 0.80 -3.72
C ASP A 235 -19.86 0.91 -3.34
N GLU A 236 -19.18 -0.20 -3.05
CA GLU A 236 -17.82 -0.20 -2.45
C GLU A 236 -16.88 -1.21 -3.12
N THR A 237 -16.97 -1.37 -4.44
CA THR A 237 -16.26 -2.45 -5.15
C THR A 237 -15.67 -1.98 -6.48
N TRP A 238 -14.45 -2.41 -6.81
CA TRP A 238 -13.73 -2.00 -8.03
C TRP A 238 -13.11 -3.19 -8.76
N GLN A 239 -13.31 -3.27 -10.08
CA GLN A 239 -12.67 -4.31 -10.90
C GLN A 239 -11.25 -3.92 -11.31
N ILE A 240 -10.36 -4.90 -11.40
CA ILE A 240 -9.05 -4.71 -12.03
C ILE A 240 -9.25 -4.61 -13.55
N PRO A 241 -8.63 -3.63 -14.24
CA PRO A 241 -8.69 -3.53 -15.70
C PRO A 241 -8.19 -4.79 -16.44
N ASP A 242 -8.88 -5.17 -17.52
CA ASP A 242 -8.59 -6.39 -18.32
C ASP A 242 -7.18 -6.41 -18.94
N ASP A 243 -6.59 -5.25 -19.21
CA ASP A 243 -5.26 -5.11 -19.83
C ASP A 243 -4.08 -5.49 -18.92
N TRP A 244 -4.35 -5.75 -17.63
CA TRP A 244 -3.37 -6.20 -16.65
C TRP A 244 -3.50 -7.69 -16.26
N GLN A 245 -4.42 -8.43 -16.88
CA GLN A 245 -4.63 -9.86 -16.64
C GLN A 245 -3.59 -10.78 -17.34
N ASN A 246 -2.58 -10.22 -18.04
CA ASN A 246 -1.59 -10.97 -18.85
C ASN A 246 -0.13 -10.76 -18.43
#